data_AF-A0A3D5UV81-F1
#
_entry.id   AF-A0A3D5UV81-F1
#
_cell.length_a   1.000
_cell.length_b   1.000
_cell.length_c   1.000
_cell.angle_alpha   90.00
_cell.angle_beta   90.00
_cell.angle_gamma   90.00
#
_symmetry.space_group_name_H-M   'P 1'
#
loop_
_entity.id
_entity.type
_entity.pdbx_description
1 polymer ?
#
loop_
_entity_poly.entity_id
_entity_poly.type
_entity_poly.pdbx_seq_one_letter_code
_entity_poly.pdbx_strand_id
1 'polypeptide(L)'
;LLRTGQVRVDGARVKANARLGAGQVVRIPPLGEETAKPAPKPERAVSAADAEEIRACVIHKDKSVLVLNKPAGLAVQGGTKTERHLDGMLDALTFEAKERPRLVHRLDRDTSGVLVLARTAKAAAALAKAFKQKDARKIYWALVVGVPIPRQGTINLALTKQGGPRAERVFAAKKGEEGARDAATHFSTVATAAHKLAWVAFMPLTGRTHQIRV
;
A
#
# COMPACT_ATOMS: atom_id res chain seq x y z
N LEU A 1 -11.23 -12.05 -18.27
CA LEU A 1 -10.93 -12.71 -19.56
C LEU A 1 -9.50 -13.29 -19.61
N LEU A 2 -8.44 -12.48 -19.40
CA LEU A 2 -7.04 -12.97 -19.39
C LEU A 2 -6.76 -13.97 -18.25
N ARG A 3 -7.16 -13.66 -17.02
CA ARG A 3 -7.01 -14.55 -15.85
C ARG A 3 -7.74 -15.89 -16.00
N THR A 4 -8.85 -15.88 -16.75
CA THR A 4 -9.66 -17.08 -17.04
C THR A 4 -9.21 -17.79 -18.32
N GLY A 5 -8.12 -17.33 -18.96
CA GLY A 5 -7.55 -17.96 -20.16
C GLY A 5 -8.40 -17.84 -21.42
N GLN A 6 -9.33 -16.89 -21.43
CA GLN A 6 -10.28 -16.70 -22.55
C GLN A 6 -9.68 -15.83 -23.66
N VAL A 7 -8.76 -14.93 -23.34
CA VAL A 7 -7.96 -14.19 -24.33
C VAL A 7 -6.73 -15.02 -24.69
N ARG A 8 -6.46 -15.17 -25.99
CA ARG A 8 -5.34 -15.96 -26.52
C ARG A 8 -4.56 -15.16 -27.57
N VAL A 9 -3.26 -15.40 -27.65
CA VAL A 9 -2.38 -14.88 -28.71
C VAL A 9 -1.82 -16.10 -29.43
N ASP A 10 -2.02 -16.18 -30.75
CA ASP A 10 -1.63 -17.33 -31.58
C ASP A 10 -2.11 -18.68 -31.01
N GLY A 11 -3.31 -18.68 -30.42
CA GLY A 11 -3.91 -19.87 -29.80
C GLY A 11 -3.43 -20.20 -28.38
N ALA A 12 -2.40 -19.53 -27.86
CA ALA A 12 -1.87 -19.73 -26.51
C ALA A 12 -2.50 -18.78 -25.47
N ARG A 13 -2.63 -19.23 -24.21
CA ARG A 13 -3.09 -18.37 -23.11
C ARG A 13 -1.99 -17.37 -22.74
N VAL A 14 -2.37 -16.12 -22.51
CA VAL A 14 -1.43 -15.04 -22.16
C VAL A 14 -1.78 -14.35 -20.84
N LYS A 15 -0.75 -13.79 -20.19
CA LYS A 15 -0.89 -12.94 -18.99
C LYS A 15 -1.06 -11.48 -19.41
N ALA A 16 -1.54 -10.63 -18.48
CA ALA A 16 -1.82 -9.22 -18.76
C ALA A 16 -0.59 -8.37 -19.14
N ASN A 17 0.62 -8.88 -18.87
CA ASN A 17 1.89 -8.22 -19.21
C ASN A 17 2.57 -8.82 -20.45
N ALA A 18 1.89 -9.68 -21.22
CA ALA A 18 2.44 -10.22 -22.45
C ALA A 18 2.64 -9.10 -23.48
N ARG A 19 3.85 -9.01 -24.04
CA ARG A 19 4.18 -8.08 -25.13
C ARG A 19 3.81 -8.73 -26.46
N LEU A 20 3.18 -7.97 -27.35
CA LEU A 20 2.78 -8.42 -28.67
C LEU A 20 3.84 -8.03 -29.70
N GLY A 21 4.11 -8.94 -30.62
CA GLY A 21 4.87 -8.68 -31.85
C GLY A 21 3.94 -8.35 -33.02
N ALA A 22 4.49 -7.69 -34.04
CA ALA A 22 3.78 -7.47 -35.29
C ALA A 22 3.43 -8.81 -35.95
N GLY A 23 2.19 -8.93 -36.44
CA GLY A 23 1.69 -10.15 -37.10
C GLY A 23 1.05 -11.19 -36.17
N GLN A 24 1.12 -11.03 -34.85
CA GLN A 24 0.46 -11.95 -33.92
C GLN A 24 -1.06 -11.75 -33.90
N VAL A 25 -1.81 -12.86 -33.82
CA VAL A 25 -3.27 -12.85 -33.82
C VAL A 25 -3.80 -12.93 -32.40
N VAL A 26 -4.50 -11.88 -31.96
CA VAL A 26 -5.15 -11.84 -30.65
C VAL A 26 -6.60 -12.29 -30.78
N ARG A 27 -6.94 -13.45 -30.20
CA ARG A 27 -8.31 -13.93 -30.09
C ARG A 27 -8.93 -13.47 -28.77
N ILE A 28 -10.03 -12.73 -28.89
CA ILE A 28 -10.87 -12.29 -27.78
C ILE A 28 -12.13 -13.18 -27.79
N PRO A 29 -12.63 -13.67 -26.64
CA PRO A 29 -13.89 -14.42 -26.61
C PRO A 29 -15.04 -13.53 -27.10
N PRO A 30 -16.15 -14.11 -27.58
CA PRO A 30 -17.36 -13.34 -27.86
C PRO A 30 -17.71 -12.55 -26.60
N LEU A 31 -17.66 -11.23 -26.71
CA LEU A 31 -18.21 -10.34 -25.71
C LEU A 31 -19.72 -10.42 -25.95
N GLY A 32 -20.40 -11.36 -25.28
CA GLY A 32 -21.86 -11.40 -25.31
C GLY A 32 -22.41 -10.01 -25.00
N GLU A 33 -23.58 -9.68 -25.56
CA GLU A 33 -24.35 -8.47 -25.23
C GLU A 33 -24.20 -8.19 -23.75
N GLU A 34 -23.79 -6.95 -23.43
CA GLU A 34 -23.43 -6.47 -22.10
C GLU A 34 -24.03 -7.34 -21.01
N THR A 35 -23.29 -8.38 -20.59
CA THR A 35 -23.63 -9.10 -19.37
C THR A 35 -23.70 -8.01 -18.33
N ALA A 36 -24.93 -7.71 -17.89
CA ALA A 36 -25.23 -6.57 -17.04
C ALA A 36 -24.13 -6.51 -16.01
N LYS A 37 -23.39 -5.38 -15.95
CA LYS A 37 -22.38 -5.17 -14.92
C LYS A 37 -23.01 -5.70 -13.64
N PRO A 38 -22.42 -6.72 -12.97
CA PRO A 38 -23.03 -7.28 -11.79
C PRO A 38 -23.38 -6.10 -10.91
N ALA A 39 -24.67 -6.00 -10.55
CA ALA A 39 -25.19 -4.84 -9.83
C ALA A 39 -24.18 -4.47 -8.76
N PRO A 40 -23.74 -3.19 -8.69
CA PRO A 40 -22.73 -2.80 -7.72
C PRO A 40 -23.16 -3.39 -6.39
N LYS A 41 -22.30 -4.23 -5.79
CA LYS A 41 -22.57 -4.77 -4.46
C LYS A 41 -22.99 -3.58 -3.61
N PRO A 42 -24.13 -3.65 -2.88
CA PRO A 42 -24.61 -2.52 -2.11
C PRO A 42 -23.42 -2.00 -1.31
N GLU A 43 -23.03 -0.75 -1.57
CA GLU A 43 -22.00 -0.08 -0.79
C GLU A 43 -22.48 -0.18 0.65
N ARG A 44 -21.80 -0.99 1.46
CA ARG A 44 -22.13 -1.06 2.87
C ARG A 44 -21.94 0.35 3.40
N ALA A 45 -23.04 0.99 3.76
CA ALA A 45 -23.00 2.27 4.41
C ALA A 45 -22.05 2.18 5.61
N VAL A 46 -21.12 3.11 5.69
CA VAL A 46 -20.18 3.19 6.82
C VAL A 46 -21.02 3.31 8.09
N SER A 47 -20.79 2.43 9.07
CA SER A 47 -21.52 2.50 10.34
C SER A 47 -21.27 3.86 11.01
N ALA A 48 -22.25 4.37 11.76
CA ALA A 48 -22.08 5.65 12.45
C ALA A 48 -20.87 5.64 13.40
N ALA A 49 -20.64 4.51 14.08
CA ALA A 49 -19.48 4.30 14.95
C ALA A 49 -18.15 4.34 14.16
N ASP A 50 -18.05 3.65 13.02
CA ASP A 50 -16.85 3.70 12.18
C ASP A 50 -16.59 5.09 11.61
N ALA A 51 -17.66 5.80 11.23
CA ALA A 51 -17.58 7.16 10.73
C ALA A 51 -17.05 8.13 11.81
N GLU A 52 -17.51 7.98 13.05
CA GLU A 52 -17.03 8.76 14.19
C GLU A 52 -15.56 8.44 14.50
N GLU A 53 -15.19 7.16 14.59
CA GLU A 53 -13.82 6.71 14.87
C GLU A 53 -12.83 7.24 13.83
N ILE A 54 -13.13 7.09 12.54
CA ILE A 54 -12.21 7.51 11.48
C ILE A 54 -12.10 9.03 11.39
N ARG A 55 -13.16 9.78 11.70
CA ARG A 55 -13.14 11.25 11.77
C ARG A 55 -12.32 11.73 12.96
N ALA A 56 -12.39 11.06 14.11
CA ALA A 56 -11.54 11.35 15.26
C ALA A 56 -10.05 11.13 14.98
N CYS A 57 -9.71 10.29 14.00
CA CYS A 57 -8.32 10.10 13.55
C CYS A 57 -7.77 11.26 12.70
N VAL A 58 -8.58 12.24 12.28
CA VAL A 58 -8.13 13.36 11.46
C VAL A 58 -7.23 14.29 12.27
N ILE A 59 -5.98 14.46 11.83
CA ILE A 59 -5.02 15.38 12.45
C ILE A 59 -4.77 16.65 11.63
N HIS A 60 -5.12 16.63 10.34
CA HIS A 60 -5.06 17.82 9.47
C HIS A 60 -6.10 17.72 8.35
N LYS A 61 -6.76 18.83 8.04
CA LYS A 61 -7.71 18.94 6.93
C LYS A 61 -7.58 20.30 6.27
N ASP A 62 -7.33 20.31 4.97
CA ASP A 62 -7.41 21.51 4.13
C ASP A 62 -8.15 21.22 2.82
N LYS A 63 -8.14 22.17 1.86
CA LYS A 63 -8.86 22.03 0.58
C LYS A 63 -8.31 20.92 -0.33
N SER A 64 -7.06 20.53 -0.16
CA SER A 64 -6.33 19.60 -1.03
C SER A 64 -6.06 18.25 -0.39
N VAL A 65 -5.76 18.22 0.92
CA VAL A 65 -5.34 17.02 1.63
C VAL A 65 -6.10 16.82 2.95
N LEU A 66 -6.19 15.55 3.33
CA LEU A 66 -6.67 15.10 4.64
C LEU A 66 -5.58 14.18 5.21
N VAL A 67 -5.19 14.39 6.45
CA VAL A 67 -4.15 13.59 7.11
C VAL A 67 -4.76 12.92 8.33
N LEU A 68 -4.55 11.61 8.42
CA LEU A 68 -5.06 10.76 9.49
C LEU A 68 -3.90 10.25 10.35
N ASN A 69 -4.11 10.18 11.66
CA ASN A 69 -3.38 9.30 12.54
C ASN A 69 -4.05 7.92 12.50
N LYS A 70 -3.65 7.07 11.55
CA LYS A 70 -4.23 5.73 11.38
C LYS A 70 -3.92 4.88 12.62
N PRO A 71 -4.92 4.26 13.27
CA PRO A 71 -4.67 3.34 14.37
C PRO A 71 -4.02 2.04 13.88
N ALA A 72 -3.31 1.34 14.76
CA ALA A 72 -2.84 -0.01 14.49
C ALA A 72 -4.04 -0.98 14.44
N GLY A 73 -3.94 -2.04 13.64
CA GLY A 73 -5.02 -3.03 13.47
C GLY A 73 -6.01 -2.69 12.34
N LEU A 74 -6.09 -1.43 11.91
CA LEU A 74 -6.92 -1.01 10.77
C LEU A 74 -6.16 -1.15 9.44
N ALA A 75 -6.65 -2.00 8.54
CA ALA A 75 -6.09 -2.14 7.20
C ALA A 75 -6.43 -0.92 6.33
N VAL A 76 -5.50 -0.47 5.49
CA VAL A 76 -5.76 0.64 4.56
C VAL A 76 -6.70 0.21 3.43
N GLN A 77 -6.46 -0.96 2.85
CA GLN A 77 -7.27 -1.52 1.76
C GLN A 77 -7.83 -2.88 2.18
N GLY A 78 -9.02 -3.20 1.66
CA GLY A 78 -9.66 -4.49 1.88
C GLY A 78 -8.93 -5.65 1.21
N GLY A 79 -9.39 -6.85 1.53
CA GLY A 79 -8.87 -8.12 1.03
C GLY A 79 -9.80 -9.26 1.41
N THR A 80 -9.43 -10.50 1.07
CA THR A 80 -10.21 -11.68 1.43
C THR A 80 -10.41 -11.74 2.95
N LYS A 81 -11.66 -11.64 3.43
CA LYS A 81 -12.06 -11.56 4.85
C LYS A 81 -11.68 -10.29 5.62
N THR A 82 -11.19 -9.24 4.94
CA THR A 82 -11.01 -7.93 5.57
C THR A 82 -12.15 -7.03 5.12
N GLU A 83 -13.24 -7.05 5.89
CA GLU A 83 -14.45 -6.26 5.60
C GLU A 83 -14.38 -4.85 6.18
N ARG A 84 -13.70 -4.68 7.32
CA ARG A 84 -13.45 -3.38 7.95
C ARG A 84 -12.08 -2.86 7.53
N HIS A 85 -12.05 -1.79 6.71
CA HIS A 85 -10.83 -1.16 6.24
C HIS A 85 -11.04 0.30 5.88
N LEU A 86 -9.96 1.08 5.91
CA LEU A 86 -10.00 2.54 5.71
C LEU A 86 -10.57 2.95 4.35
N ASP A 87 -10.24 2.22 3.27
CA ASP A 87 -10.81 2.48 1.94
C ASP A 87 -12.35 2.45 1.97
N GLY A 88 -12.95 1.49 2.67
CA GLY A 88 -14.41 1.38 2.78
C GLY A 88 -15.04 2.45 3.68
N MET A 89 -14.22 3.20 4.41
CA MET A 89 -14.64 4.29 5.30
C MET A 89 -14.40 5.68 4.69
N LEU A 90 -13.81 5.77 3.49
CA LEU A 90 -13.46 7.07 2.87
C LEU A 90 -14.68 7.98 2.64
N ASP A 91 -15.86 7.41 2.44
CA ASP A 91 -17.09 8.18 2.24
C ASP A 91 -17.46 9.00 3.50
N ALA A 92 -17.15 8.48 4.69
CA ALA A 92 -17.32 9.21 5.94
C ALA A 92 -16.34 10.40 6.08
N LEU A 93 -15.28 10.44 5.27
CA LEU A 93 -14.23 11.46 5.26
C LEU A 93 -14.38 12.51 4.14
N THR A 94 -15.50 12.51 3.43
CA THR A 94 -15.78 13.50 2.37
C THR A 94 -15.91 14.92 2.95
N PHE A 95 -16.55 15.04 4.13
CA PHE A 95 -16.89 16.32 4.77
C PHE A 95 -17.57 17.27 3.76
N GLU A 96 -17.05 18.49 3.61
CA GLU A 96 -17.53 19.52 2.69
C GLU A 96 -16.99 19.39 1.25
N ALA A 97 -16.17 18.38 0.95
CA ALA A 97 -15.66 18.18 -0.41
C ALA A 97 -16.74 17.63 -1.34
N LYS A 98 -16.63 17.94 -2.64
CA LYS A 98 -17.49 17.36 -3.69
C LYS A 98 -17.13 15.92 -4.03
N GLU A 99 -15.90 15.52 -3.75
CA GLU A 99 -15.33 14.25 -4.16
C GLU A 99 -14.90 13.42 -2.95
N ARG A 100 -15.15 12.11 -3.04
CA ARG A 100 -14.60 11.12 -2.11
C ARG A 100 -13.07 11.23 -2.08
N PRO A 101 -12.43 11.31 -0.90
CA PRO A 101 -10.98 11.32 -0.79
C PRO A 101 -10.35 10.08 -1.41
N ARG A 102 -9.11 10.21 -1.91
CA ARG A 102 -8.38 9.15 -2.59
C ARG A 102 -7.14 8.74 -1.82
N LEU A 103 -6.88 7.43 -1.79
CA LEU A 103 -5.65 6.85 -1.27
C LEU A 103 -4.48 7.13 -2.22
N VAL A 104 -3.40 7.70 -1.68
CA VAL A 104 -2.16 7.98 -2.44
C VAL A 104 -0.97 7.16 -1.97
N HIS A 105 -1.05 6.57 -0.78
CA HIS A 105 -0.11 5.59 -0.25
C HIS A 105 -0.82 4.67 0.75
N ARG A 106 -0.10 3.65 1.25
CA ARG A 106 -0.60 2.72 2.27
C ARG A 106 0.38 2.60 3.43
N LEU A 107 -0.17 2.25 4.57
CA LEU A 107 0.52 1.69 5.72
C LEU A 107 0.06 0.24 5.90
N ASP A 108 0.89 -0.59 6.50
CA ASP A 108 0.48 -1.95 6.84
C ASP A 108 -0.56 -1.93 7.97
N ARG A 109 -1.35 -3.01 8.08
CA ARG A 109 -2.48 -3.08 9.03
C ARG A 109 -2.04 -2.73 10.46
N ASP A 110 -0.96 -3.35 10.90
CA ASP A 110 -0.48 -3.25 12.29
C ASP A 110 0.47 -2.04 12.49
N THR A 111 0.70 -1.24 11.45
CA THR A 111 1.46 0.01 11.52
C THR A 111 0.51 1.17 11.77
N SER A 112 0.68 1.90 12.86
CA SER A 112 -0.03 3.16 13.12
C SER A 112 0.71 4.36 12.52
N GLY A 113 0.04 5.52 12.50
CA GLY A 113 0.67 6.80 12.21
C GLY A 113 0.11 7.51 10.98
N VAL A 114 0.92 8.40 10.42
CA VAL A 114 0.47 9.40 9.44
C VAL A 114 0.09 8.74 8.09
N LEU A 115 -1.18 8.88 7.71
CA LEU A 115 -1.70 8.51 6.41
C LEU A 115 -2.29 9.74 5.71
N VAL A 116 -1.79 10.05 4.52
CA VAL A 116 -2.25 11.18 3.70
C VAL A 116 -3.26 10.71 2.66
N LEU A 117 -4.37 11.44 2.56
CA LEU A 117 -5.43 11.28 1.57
C LEU A 117 -5.52 12.54 0.72
N ALA A 118 -5.81 12.37 -0.56
CA ALA A 118 -6.05 13.49 -1.48
C ALA A 118 -7.55 13.79 -1.56
N ARG A 119 -7.95 15.05 -1.33
CA ARG A 119 -9.35 15.48 -1.44
C ARG A 119 -9.76 15.91 -2.85
N THR A 120 -8.78 16.11 -3.75
CA THR A 120 -9.01 16.48 -5.15
C THR A 120 -8.20 15.61 -6.09
N ALA A 121 -8.65 15.47 -7.35
CA ALA A 121 -7.91 14.72 -8.37
C ALA A 121 -6.51 15.32 -8.62
N LYS A 122 -6.39 16.66 -8.60
CA LYS A 122 -5.11 17.38 -8.74
C LYS A 122 -4.14 17.02 -7.60
N ALA A 123 -4.61 17.05 -6.35
CA ALA A 123 -3.80 16.66 -5.19
C ALA A 123 -3.39 15.19 -5.26
N ALA A 124 -4.28 14.31 -5.72
CA ALA A 124 -3.99 12.88 -5.87
C ALA A 124 -2.85 12.64 -6.87
N ALA A 125 -2.89 13.30 -8.03
CA ALA A 125 -1.84 13.21 -9.03
C ALA A 125 -0.50 13.74 -8.51
N ALA A 126 -0.50 14.89 -7.82
CA ALA A 126 0.70 15.49 -7.25
C ALA A 126 1.33 14.60 -6.17
N LEU A 127 0.54 14.09 -5.24
CA LEU A 127 1.01 13.20 -4.17
C LEU A 127 1.49 11.86 -4.72
N ALA A 128 0.77 11.25 -5.66
CA ALA A 128 1.21 10.01 -6.30
C ALA A 128 2.56 10.19 -7.01
N LYS A 129 2.76 11.34 -7.68
CA LYS A 129 4.06 11.70 -8.28
C LYS A 129 5.15 11.84 -7.21
N ALA A 130 4.91 12.57 -6.12
CA ALA A 130 5.87 12.75 -5.04
C ALA A 130 6.28 11.43 -4.37
N PHE A 131 5.32 10.52 -4.13
CA PHE A 131 5.62 9.18 -3.60
C PHE A 131 6.41 8.32 -4.58
N LYS A 132 6.10 8.40 -5.88
CA LYS A 132 6.81 7.66 -6.94
C LYS A 132 8.24 8.17 -7.11
N GLN A 133 8.44 9.48 -7.06
CA GLN A 133 9.75 10.14 -7.18
C GLN A 133 10.58 10.09 -5.89
N LYS A 134 9.98 9.66 -4.78
CA LYS A 134 10.60 9.58 -3.44
C LYS A 134 10.93 10.95 -2.84
N ASP A 135 10.23 12.00 -3.28
CA ASP A 135 10.36 13.36 -2.75
C ASP A 135 9.72 13.48 -1.37
N ALA A 136 8.74 12.63 -1.08
CA ALA A 136 8.08 12.56 0.22
C ALA A 136 8.99 11.90 1.27
N ARG A 137 9.54 12.71 2.18
CA ARG A 137 10.27 12.22 3.36
C ARG A 137 9.30 11.58 4.35
N LYS A 138 9.59 10.34 4.73
CA LYS A 138 8.81 9.58 5.72
C LYS A 138 9.75 9.09 6.81
N ILE A 139 9.40 9.38 8.06
CA ILE A 139 10.14 8.92 9.23
C ILE A 139 9.22 7.99 10.01
N TYR A 140 9.74 6.80 10.30
CA TYR A 140 9.07 5.79 11.12
C TYR A 140 9.84 5.63 12.41
N TRP A 141 9.11 5.54 13.51
CA TRP A 141 9.70 5.25 14.82
C TRP A 141 9.30 3.85 15.24
N ALA A 142 10.27 3.10 15.74
CA ALA A 142 10.02 1.79 16.33
C ALA A 142 10.91 1.56 17.55
N LEU A 143 10.40 0.75 18.48
CA LEU A 143 11.21 0.11 19.51
C LEU A 143 11.70 -1.23 18.95
N VAL A 144 13.00 -1.47 19.01
CA VAL A 144 13.64 -2.73 18.57
C VAL A 144 14.32 -3.40 19.76
N VAL A 145 14.41 -4.73 19.70
CA VAL A 145 15.16 -5.53 20.67
C VAL A 145 16.64 -5.48 20.31
N GLY A 146 17.47 -5.20 21.31
CA GLY A 146 18.90 -4.93 21.15
C GLY A 146 19.18 -3.48 20.75
N VAL A 147 20.47 -3.15 20.65
CA VAL A 147 20.96 -1.85 20.19
C VAL A 147 21.69 -2.04 18.87
N PRO A 148 21.24 -1.42 17.77
CA PRO A 148 21.93 -1.52 16.48
C PRO A 148 23.38 -1.03 16.54
N ILE A 149 24.28 -1.78 15.92
CA ILE A 149 25.69 -1.41 15.72
C ILE A 149 25.97 -1.51 14.20
N PRO A 150 26.39 -0.41 13.53
CA PRO A 150 26.54 0.95 14.07
C PRO A 150 25.19 1.57 14.49
N ARG A 151 25.22 2.61 15.34
CA ARG A 151 24.00 3.29 15.85
C ARG A 151 23.22 4.02 14.75
N GLN A 152 23.86 4.31 13.62
CA GLN A 152 23.24 4.92 12.45
C GLN A 152 23.87 4.34 11.19
N GLY A 153 23.12 4.34 10.09
CA GLY A 153 23.63 3.85 8.82
C GLY A 153 22.54 3.63 7.79
N THR A 154 22.88 2.85 6.77
CA THR A 154 21.97 2.44 5.72
C THR A 154 21.85 0.94 5.68
N ILE A 155 20.64 0.43 5.79
CA ILE A 155 20.31 -0.97 5.55
C ILE A 155 20.01 -1.10 4.06
N ASN A 156 20.89 -1.80 3.34
CA ASN A 156 20.70 -2.17 1.93
C ASN A 156 20.45 -3.67 1.86
N LEU A 157 19.17 -4.04 1.84
CA LEU A 157 18.75 -5.44 1.90
C LEU A 157 17.74 -5.71 0.80
N ALA A 158 18.05 -6.63 -0.11
CA ALA A 158 17.07 -7.06 -1.10
C ALA A 158 15.98 -7.89 -0.40
N LEU A 159 14.73 -7.70 -0.81
CA LEU A 159 13.58 -8.37 -0.22
C LEU A 159 12.86 -9.21 -1.27
N THR A 160 12.52 -10.44 -0.91
CA THR A 160 11.69 -11.32 -1.73
C THR A 160 10.39 -11.65 -1.02
N LYS A 161 9.38 -12.04 -1.80
CA LYS A 161 8.09 -12.51 -1.30
C LYS A 161 8.01 -14.00 -1.53
N GLN A 162 7.78 -14.77 -0.47
CA GLN A 162 7.55 -16.22 -0.57
C GLN A 162 6.22 -16.59 0.09
N GLY A 163 5.62 -17.67 -0.42
CA GLY A 163 4.35 -18.21 0.04
C GLY A 163 3.24 -18.12 -1.01
N GLY A 164 2.15 -18.84 -0.77
CA GLY A 164 0.96 -18.81 -1.63
C GLY A 164 0.05 -17.60 -1.35
N PRO A 165 -1.08 -17.47 -2.08
CA PRO A 165 -2.02 -16.35 -1.96
C PRO A 165 -2.60 -16.11 -0.56
N ARG A 166 -2.42 -17.06 0.37
CA ARG A 166 -3.01 -17.06 1.72
C ARG A 166 -2.02 -16.67 2.81
N ALA A 167 -0.71 -16.68 2.55
CA ALA A 167 0.33 -16.44 3.55
C ALA A 167 1.61 -15.91 2.89
N GLU A 168 1.48 -14.81 2.14
CA GLU A 168 2.65 -14.13 1.55
C GLU A 168 3.46 -13.48 2.67
N ARG A 169 4.71 -13.93 2.85
CA ARG A 169 5.67 -13.37 3.82
C ARG A 169 6.82 -12.73 3.06
N VAL A 170 7.39 -11.69 3.66
CA VAL A 170 8.54 -10.96 3.11
C VAL A 170 9.79 -11.41 3.85
N PHE A 171 10.84 -11.74 3.09
CA PHE A 171 12.11 -12.23 3.62
C PHE A 171 13.27 -11.45 3.02
N ALA A 172 14.38 -11.43 3.75
CA ALA A 172 15.68 -11.05 3.23
C ALA A 172 16.08 -11.98 2.08
N ALA A 173 16.60 -11.41 1.01
CA ALA A 173 17.07 -12.13 -0.17
C ALA A 173 18.48 -11.67 -0.56
N LYS A 174 19.18 -12.47 -1.35
CA LYS A 174 20.45 -12.02 -1.95
C LYS A 174 20.16 -11.09 -3.11
N LYS A 175 21.02 -10.09 -3.31
CA LYS A 175 20.90 -9.19 -4.46
C LYS A 175 21.07 -10.00 -5.76
N GLY A 176 20.14 -9.81 -6.69
CA GLY A 176 20.13 -10.54 -7.98
C GLY A 176 19.43 -11.89 -7.95
N GLU A 177 18.94 -12.36 -6.80
CA GLU A 177 18.10 -13.55 -6.72
C GLU A 177 16.76 -13.34 -7.44
N GLU A 178 16.21 -14.39 -8.04
CA GLU A 178 14.96 -14.30 -8.80
C GLU A 178 13.80 -13.83 -7.88
N GLY A 179 13.10 -12.78 -8.32
CA GLY A 179 12.01 -12.17 -7.53
C GLY A 179 12.45 -11.24 -6.40
N ALA A 180 13.75 -11.13 -6.11
CA ALA A 180 14.27 -10.19 -5.14
C ALA A 180 14.15 -8.74 -5.64
N ARG A 181 13.82 -7.82 -4.73
CA ARG A 181 13.72 -6.39 -5.00
C ARG A 181 14.55 -5.61 -4.03
N ASP A 182 15.41 -4.75 -4.57
CA ASP A 182 16.24 -3.85 -3.75
C ASP A 182 15.38 -2.98 -2.85
N ALA A 183 15.80 -2.93 -1.58
CA ALA A 183 15.26 -2.06 -0.56
C ALA A 183 16.40 -1.35 0.20
N ALA A 184 16.21 -0.05 0.44
CA ALA A 184 17.17 0.78 1.15
C ALA A 184 16.46 1.62 2.21
N THR A 185 17.00 1.61 3.43
CA THR A 185 16.45 2.34 4.58
C THR A 185 17.60 2.98 5.35
N HIS A 186 17.55 4.30 5.54
CA HIS A 186 18.41 4.95 6.53
C HIS A 186 17.84 4.71 7.92
N PHE A 187 18.70 4.50 8.90
CA PHE A 187 18.28 4.38 10.29
C PHE A 187 19.21 5.17 11.21
N SER A 188 18.67 5.62 12.33
CA SER A 188 19.44 6.22 13.43
C SER A 188 18.80 5.86 14.77
N THR A 189 19.64 5.41 15.71
CA THR A 189 19.24 5.09 17.08
C THR A 189 19.08 6.39 17.85
N VAL A 190 17.83 6.71 18.21
CA VAL A 190 17.45 7.92 18.94
C VAL A 190 17.79 7.78 20.42
N ALA A 191 17.39 6.67 21.04
CA ALA A 191 17.61 6.40 22.45
C ALA A 191 17.74 4.90 22.71
N THR A 192 18.32 4.53 23.86
CA THR A 192 18.54 3.14 24.25
C THR A 192 18.17 2.92 25.70
N ALA A 193 17.52 1.80 26.01
CA ALA A 193 17.37 1.29 27.37
C ALA A 193 18.41 0.19 27.60
N ALA A 194 19.56 0.61 28.14
CA ALA A 194 20.77 -0.21 28.24
C ALA A 194 21.06 -0.91 26.88
N HIS A 195 21.37 -2.22 26.90
CA HIS A 195 21.62 -3.02 25.71
C HIS A 195 20.41 -3.83 25.25
N LYS A 196 19.25 -3.68 25.90
CA LYS A 196 18.07 -4.54 25.67
C LYS A 196 17.10 -3.98 24.63
N LEU A 197 16.94 -2.67 24.57
CA LEU A 197 16.00 -2.01 23.67
C LEU A 197 16.59 -0.73 23.09
N ALA A 198 16.22 -0.42 21.85
CA ALA A 198 16.53 0.83 21.20
C ALA A 198 15.27 1.46 20.58
N TRP A 199 15.12 2.76 20.73
CA TRP A 199 14.22 3.56 19.93
C TRP A 199 14.96 4.01 18.68
N VAL A 200 14.48 3.59 17.51
CA VAL A 200 15.13 3.80 16.22
C VAL A 200 14.21 4.56 15.30
N ALA A 201 14.77 5.57 14.64
CA ALA A 201 14.14 6.26 13.53
C ALA A 201 14.58 5.63 12.21
N PHE A 202 13.63 5.32 11.34
CA PHE A 202 13.83 4.76 10.01
C PHE A 202 13.31 5.71 8.94
N MET A 203 14.11 5.95 7.91
CA MET A 203 13.74 6.73 6.73
C MET A 203 13.91 5.84 5.49
N PRO A 204 12.82 5.20 5.01
CA PRO A 204 12.91 4.30 3.87
C PRO A 204 13.06 5.09 2.56
N LEU A 205 14.10 4.76 1.80
CA LEU A 205 14.37 5.30 0.46
C LEU A 205 13.64 4.52 -0.65
N THR A 206 13.00 3.41 -0.28
CA THR A 206 12.16 2.57 -1.14
C THR A 206 10.85 2.25 -0.43
N GLY A 207 9.83 1.77 -1.15
CA GLY A 207 8.53 1.45 -0.58
C GLY A 207 8.16 -0.02 -0.73
N ARG A 208 8.98 -0.95 -0.22
CA ARG A 208 8.67 -2.39 -0.28
C ARG A 208 7.73 -2.79 0.87
N THR A 209 6.92 -3.82 0.63
CA THR A 209 6.04 -4.39 1.67
C THR A 209 6.88 -4.84 2.87
N HIS A 210 6.46 -4.50 4.09
CA HIS A 210 7.14 -4.87 5.34
C HIS A 210 8.62 -4.44 5.44
N GLN A 211 9.09 -3.51 4.61
CA GLN A 211 10.52 -3.15 4.52
C GLN A 211 11.20 -2.76 5.83
N ILE A 212 10.49 -2.09 6.75
CA ILE A 212 11.07 -1.65 8.03
C ILE A 212 11.07 -2.80 9.06
N ARG A 213 10.24 -3.83 8.84
CA ARG A 213 10.04 -4.95 9.77
C ARG A 213 11.01 -6.11 9.51
N VAL A 214 11.58 -6.18 8.30
CA VAL A 214 12.54 -7.20 7.85
C VAL A 214 13.92 -6.58 7.87
#